data_AF-A0A7L0AL78-F1
#
_entry.id   AF-A0A7L0AL78-F1
#
_cell.length_a   1.000
_cell.length_b   1.000
_cell.length_c   1.000
_cell.angle_alpha   90.00
_cell.angle_beta   90.00
_cell.angle_gamma   90.00
#
_symmetry.space_group_name_H-M   'P 1'
#
loop_
_entity.id
_entity.type
_entity.pdbx_description
1 polymer ?
#
loop_
_entity_poly.entity_id
_entity_poly.type
_entity_poly.pdbx_seq_one_letter_code
_entity_poly.pdbx_strand_id
1 'polypeptide(L)'
;VTNQIFPVWTYSYLALLFPVFLLTDYLRYKPVLLLQGISLIITWLLLLFAHGVVAMQVVEFFYGMVTATEVAYYAYIYSVVSTQHYQRVTSYCRSVTLAAATVAAVLGQLLVSLAHVSYFYLNAITLASVSLALLCSFFLPMPQRSMFFHRKDASEPRAGADKGVAAGGSRRPSSCQEETSPDPAARGPSPQPQAGNARTHSHMLSVLLQLGKDLRDCYSSRKLLYWSLWWALATAGFNQVVNYVQVLWDFRAPSHSSAVYNGAVEAIA
;
A
#
# COMPACT_ATOMS: atom_id res chain seq x y z
N VAL A 1 -28.88 -11.80 -2.14
CA VAL A 1 -27.51 -12.25 -1.78
C VAL A 1 -26.48 -11.24 -2.26
N THR A 2 -26.38 -10.96 -3.57
CA THR A 2 -25.45 -9.98 -4.16
C THR A 2 -25.49 -8.59 -3.50
N ASN A 3 -26.69 -8.02 -3.30
CA ASN A 3 -26.89 -6.71 -2.66
C ASN A 3 -26.50 -6.67 -1.17
N GLN A 4 -26.21 -7.81 -0.53
CA GLN A 4 -25.78 -7.88 0.86
C GLN A 4 -24.27 -8.15 1.01
N ILE A 5 -23.63 -8.63 -0.06
CA ILE A 5 -22.23 -9.08 -0.05
C ILE A 5 -21.34 -7.98 -0.64
N PHE A 6 -21.55 -7.60 -1.91
CA PHE A 6 -20.69 -6.63 -2.61
C PHE A 6 -20.56 -5.25 -1.94
N PRO A 7 -21.59 -4.69 -1.28
CA PRO A 7 -21.41 -3.41 -0.59
C PRO A 7 -20.39 -3.48 0.55
N VAL A 8 -20.20 -4.66 1.17
CA VAL A 8 -19.23 -4.82 2.26
C VAL A 8 -17.83 -4.54 1.78
N TRP A 9 -17.44 -5.01 0.60
CA TRP A 9 -16.14 -4.68 0.01
C TRP A 9 -15.99 -3.18 -0.22
N THR A 10 -16.97 -2.52 -0.85
CA THR A 10 -16.89 -1.09 -1.15
C THR A 10 -16.78 -0.22 0.12
N TYR A 11 -17.61 -0.48 1.12
CA TYR A 11 -17.60 0.30 2.36
C TYR A 11 -16.38 0.00 3.23
N SER A 12 -15.97 -1.27 3.32
CA SER A 12 -14.76 -1.64 4.06
C SER A 12 -13.52 -1.06 3.40
N TYR A 13 -13.39 -1.15 2.08
CA TYR A 13 -12.30 -0.55 1.32
C TYR A 13 -12.20 0.96 1.60
N LEU A 14 -13.31 1.70 1.50
CA LEU A 14 -13.35 3.13 1.79
C LEU A 14 -12.90 3.45 3.22
N ALA A 15 -13.41 2.70 4.20
CA ALA A 15 -13.06 2.88 5.61
C ALA A 15 -11.61 2.52 5.90
N LEU A 16 -11.07 1.49 5.25
CA LEU A 16 -9.72 0.97 5.46
C LEU A 16 -8.63 1.79 4.75
N LEU A 17 -8.96 2.55 3.70
CA LEU A 17 -8.01 3.43 3.01
C LEU A 17 -7.26 4.36 3.98
N PHE A 18 -7.98 5.03 4.89
CA PHE A 18 -7.37 5.94 5.87
C PHE A 18 -6.40 5.24 6.83
N PRO A 19 -6.81 4.22 7.61
CA PRO A 19 -5.90 3.57 8.56
C PRO A 19 -4.76 2.84 7.85
N VAL A 20 -4.99 2.21 6.69
CA VAL A 20 -3.92 1.53 5.93
C VAL A 20 -2.92 2.52 5.35
N PHE A 21 -3.37 3.67 4.86
CA PHE A 21 -2.48 4.73 4.40
C PHE A 21 -1.59 5.24 5.54
N LEU A 22 -2.16 5.55 6.70
CA LEU A 22 -1.40 5.95 7.89
C LEU A 22 -0.44 4.85 8.36
N LEU A 23 -0.88 3.59 8.32
CA LEU A 23 -0.06 2.44 8.68
C LEU A 23 1.15 2.31 7.74
N THR A 24 0.94 2.54 6.44
CA THR A 24 1.99 2.49 5.42
C THR A 24 3.04 3.58 5.63
N ASP A 25 2.59 4.78 5.98
CA ASP A 25 3.47 5.90 6.30
C ASP A 25 4.29 5.65 7.58
N TYR A 26 3.66 5.09 8.61
CA TYR A 26 4.29 4.84 9.92
C TYR A 26 5.20 3.61 9.94
N LEU A 27 4.75 2.47 9.39
CA LEU A 27 5.42 1.17 9.50
C LEU A 27 6.31 0.79 8.31
N ARG A 28 6.40 1.65 7.28
CA ARG A 28 7.04 1.35 5.98
C ARG A 28 6.32 0.21 5.24
N TYR A 29 6.77 -0.14 4.03
CA TYR A 29 6.02 -1.05 3.16
C TYR A 29 5.94 -2.52 3.64
N LYS A 30 6.87 -3.01 4.47
CA LYS A 30 6.96 -4.46 4.77
C LYS A 30 5.76 -4.98 5.59
N PRO A 31 5.30 -4.30 6.67
CA PRO A 31 4.11 -4.73 7.41
C PRO A 31 2.82 -4.62 6.59
N VAL A 32 2.73 -3.66 5.67
CA VAL A 32 1.58 -3.51 4.76
C VAL A 32 1.49 -4.70 3.82
N LEU A 33 2.63 -5.14 3.29
CA LEU A 33 2.71 -6.29 2.38
C LEU A 33 2.42 -7.62 3.11
N LEU A 34 2.83 -7.75 4.37
CA LEU A 34 2.45 -8.89 5.22
C LEU A 34 0.94 -8.88 5.52
N LEU A 35 0.38 -7.71 5.87
CA LEU A 35 -1.06 -7.56 6.13
C LEU A 35 -1.89 -7.94 4.89
N GLN A 36 -1.44 -7.51 3.70
CA GLN A 36 -2.06 -7.87 2.43
C GLN A 36 -2.05 -9.39 2.20
N GLY A 37 -0.89 -10.04 2.37
CA GLY A 37 -0.78 -11.48 2.12
C GLY A 37 -1.55 -12.34 3.14
N ILE A 38 -1.57 -11.95 4.42
CA ILE A 38 -2.41 -12.61 5.44
C ILE A 38 -3.89 -12.48 5.09
N SER A 39 -4.32 -11.28 4.68
CA SER A 39 -5.71 -11.04 4.28
C SER A 39 -6.10 -11.93 3.09
N LEU A 40 -5.27 -12.05 2.07
CA LEU A 40 -5.51 -12.94 0.92
C LEU A 40 -5.62 -14.42 1.33
N ILE A 41 -4.77 -14.89 2.26
CA ILE A 41 -4.85 -16.27 2.77
C ILE A 41 -6.18 -16.50 3.48
N ILE A 42 -6.60 -15.56 4.34
CA ILE A 42 -7.89 -15.66 5.04
C ILE A 42 -9.03 -15.71 4.03
N THR A 43 -9.02 -14.83 3.02
CA THR A 43 -10.06 -14.79 1.99
C THR A 43 -10.20 -16.13 1.28
N TRP A 44 -9.09 -16.75 0.83
CA TRP A 44 -9.15 -18.01 0.08
C TRP A 44 -9.42 -19.23 0.96
N LEU A 45 -9.00 -19.22 2.23
CA LEU A 45 -9.44 -20.23 3.21
C LEU A 45 -10.96 -20.16 3.43
N LEU A 46 -11.51 -18.96 3.57
CA LEU A 46 -12.96 -18.78 3.72
C LEU A 46 -13.71 -19.22 2.46
N LEU A 47 -13.20 -18.92 1.25
CA LEU A 47 -13.82 -19.41 0.01
C LEU A 47 -13.83 -20.94 -0.11
N LEU A 48 -12.82 -21.63 0.42
CA LEU A 48 -12.72 -23.10 0.36
C LEU A 48 -13.63 -23.80 1.38
N PHE A 49 -13.73 -23.26 2.59
CA PHE A 49 -14.32 -23.99 3.73
C PHE A 49 -15.61 -23.38 4.27
N ALA A 50 -15.82 -22.07 4.08
CA ALA A 50 -16.95 -21.37 4.66
C ALA A 50 -18.12 -21.25 3.68
N HIS A 51 -19.33 -21.33 4.23
CA HIS A 51 -20.57 -21.28 3.46
C HIS A 51 -21.53 -20.27 4.10
N GLY A 52 -22.34 -19.61 3.26
CA GLY A 52 -23.37 -18.67 3.70
C GLY A 52 -22.98 -17.20 3.55
N VAL A 53 -23.98 -16.33 3.74
CA VAL A 53 -23.87 -14.90 3.43
C VAL A 53 -22.87 -14.19 4.35
N VAL A 54 -22.87 -14.50 5.65
CA VAL A 54 -21.96 -13.87 6.62
C VAL A 54 -20.50 -14.20 6.29
N ALA A 55 -20.21 -15.46 5.92
CA ALA A 55 -18.87 -15.85 5.49
C ALA A 55 -18.42 -15.06 4.26
N MET A 56 -19.31 -14.89 3.27
CA MET A 56 -19.01 -14.09 2.08
C MET A 56 -18.84 -12.60 2.41
N GLN A 57 -19.58 -12.05 3.36
CA GLN A 57 -19.34 -10.67 3.84
C GLN A 57 -17.95 -10.52 4.47
N VAL A 58 -17.50 -11.52 5.24
CA VAL A 58 -16.15 -11.52 5.82
C VAL A 58 -15.08 -11.64 4.73
N VAL A 59 -15.30 -12.48 3.72
CA VAL A 59 -14.46 -12.56 2.50
C VAL A 59 -14.32 -11.18 1.86
N GLU A 60 -15.44 -10.49 1.59
CA GLU A 60 -15.45 -9.15 0.98
C GLU A 60 -14.73 -8.11 1.84
N PHE A 61 -14.83 -8.20 3.17
CA PHE A 61 -14.11 -7.33 4.09
C PHE A 61 -12.58 -7.51 3.98
N PHE A 62 -12.09 -8.75 4.04
CA PHE A 62 -10.65 -9.02 3.90
C PHE A 62 -10.16 -8.69 2.50
N TYR A 63 -10.98 -8.93 1.47
CA TYR A 63 -10.66 -8.51 0.11
C TYR A 63 -10.59 -6.98 -0.02
N GLY A 64 -11.48 -6.24 0.68
CA GLY A 64 -11.42 -4.77 0.77
C GLY A 64 -10.15 -4.28 1.46
N MET A 65 -9.65 -5.01 2.45
CA MET A 65 -8.34 -4.74 3.08
C MET A 65 -7.19 -4.92 2.08
N VAL A 66 -7.22 -5.98 1.27
CA VAL A 66 -6.23 -6.21 0.21
C VAL A 66 -6.21 -5.04 -0.77
N THR A 67 -7.38 -4.62 -1.28
CA THR A 67 -7.48 -3.48 -2.19
C THR A 67 -6.96 -2.18 -1.55
N ALA A 68 -7.26 -1.93 -0.27
CA ALA A 68 -6.72 -0.78 0.47
C ALA A 68 -5.19 -0.80 0.57
N THR A 69 -4.61 -1.95 0.91
CA THR A 69 -3.16 -2.13 1.03
C THR A 69 -2.44 -1.97 -0.30
N GLU A 70 -3.04 -2.43 -1.40
CA GLU A 70 -2.46 -2.31 -2.74
C GLU A 70 -2.32 -0.83 -3.17
N VAL A 71 -3.38 -0.03 -2.95
CA VAL A 71 -3.34 1.41 -3.27
C VAL A 71 -2.29 2.14 -2.44
N ALA A 72 -2.22 1.85 -1.14
CA ALA A 72 -1.22 2.44 -0.26
C ALA A 72 0.21 2.01 -0.64
N TYR A 73 0.40 0.75 -1.05
CA TYR A 73 1.67 0.23 -1.51
C TYR A 73 2.16 0.91 -2.80
N TYR A 74 1.27 1.11 -3.79
CA TYR A 74 1.63 1.86 -5.00
C TYR A 74 2.00 3.32 -4.69
N ALA A 75 1.25 3.98 -3.80
CA ALA A 75 1.57 5.34 -3.36
C ALA A 75 2.97 5.40 -2.72
N TYR A 76 3.31 4.40 -1.91
CA TYR A 76 4.64 4.29 -1.30
C TYR A 76 5.75 4.06 -2.33
N ILE A 77 5.57 3.19 -3.33
CA ILE A 77 6.58 2.98 -4.38
C ILE A 77 6.87 4.32 -5.08
N TYR A 78 5.84 5.08 -5.43
CA TYR A 78 6.03 6.35 -6.12
C TYR A 78 6.68 7.42 -5.25
N SER A 79 6.51 7.39 -3.92
CA SER A 79 7.18 8.34 -3.04
C SER A 79 8.69 8.09 -2.90
N VAL A 80 9.14 6.84 -3.07
CA VAL A 80 10.55 6.44 -2.91
C VAL A 80 11.33 6.52 -4.24
N VAL A 81 10.67 6.29 -5.37
CA VAL A 81 11.31 6.34 -6.70
C VAL A 81 11.58 7.79 -7.09
N SER A 82 12.65 8.05 -7.84
CA SER A 82 12.89 9.39 -8.39
C SER A 82 11.98 9.67 -9.58
N THR A 83 11.57 10.93 -9.77
CA THR A 83 10.64 11.33 -10.84
C THR A 83 11.12 10.94 -12.24
N GLN A 84 12.44 10.88 -12.48
CA GLN A 84 13.05 10.44 -13.74
C GLN A 84 12.72 8.97 -14.10
N HIS A 85 12.46 8.12 -13.09
CA HIS A 85 12.18 6.71 -13.28
C HIS A 85 10.69 6.36 -13.12
N TYR A 86 9.82 7.33 -12.82
CA TYR A 86 8.39 7.10 -12.59
C TYR A 86 7.72 6.35 -13.74
N GLN A 87 7.97 6.76 -14.98
CA GLN A 87 7.36 6.11 -16.14
C GLN A 87 7.84 4.66 -16.30
N ARG A 88 9.13 4.39 -16.08
CA ARG A 88 9.70 3.03 -16.18
C ARG A 88 9.14 2.12 -15.09
N VAL A 89 9.14 2.56 -13.84
CA VAL A 89 8.60 1.78 -12.72
C VAL A 89 7.10 1.53 -12.90
N THR A 90 6.34 2.56 -13.28
CA THR A 90 4.91 2.41 -13.59
C THR A 90 4.67 1.42 -14.71
N SER A 91 5.46 1.50 -15.79
CA SER A 91 5.36 0.60 -16.92
C SER A 91 5.61 -0.85 -16.49
N TYR A 92 6.68 -1.11 -15.73
CA TYR A 92 6.96 -2.46 -15.23
C TYR A 92 5.86 -2.98 -14.31
N CYS A 93 5.42 -2.18 -13.32
CA CYS A 93 4.35 -2.57 -12.42
C CYS A 93 3.06 -2.90 -13.17
N ARG A 94 2.62 -2.04 -14.09
CA ARG A 94 1.38 -2.25 -14.85
C ARG A 94 1.48 -3.41 -15.83
N SER A 95 2.61 -3.53 -16.53
CA SER A 95 2.82 -4.61 -17.51
C SER A 95 2.86 -5.98 -16.84
N VAL A 96 3.53 -6.10 -15.69
CA VAL A 96 3.59 -7.35 -14.93
C VAL A 96 2.21 -7.74 -14.41
N THR A 97 1.44 -6.79 -13.86
CA THR A 97 0.08 -7.07 -13.38
C THR A 97 -0.84 -7.53 -14.52
N LEU A 98 -0.80 -6.84 -15.67
CA LEU A 98 -1.61 -7.21 -16.83
C LEU A 98 -1.20 -8.59 -17.38
N ALA A 99 0.10 -8.84 -17.58
CA ALA A 99 0.58 -10.13 -18.05
C ALA A 99 0.23 -11.27 -17.08
N ALA A 100 0.36 -11.05 -15.77
CA ALA A 100 -0.03 -12.02 -14.76
C ALA A 100 -1.53 -12.29 -14.78
N ALA A 101 -2.37 -11.26 -14.94
CA ALA A 101 -3.81 -11.40 -15.06
C ALA A 101 -4.21 -12.20 -16.30
N THR A 102 -3.64 -11.89 -17.47
CA THR A 102 -3.89 -12.64 -18.71
C THR A 102 -3.47 -14.11 -18.57
N VAL A 103 -2.27 -14.37 -18.03
CA VAL A 103 -1.80 -15.74 -17.80
C VAL A 103 -2.70 -16.49 -16.82
N ALA A 104 -3.12 -15.85 -15.72
CA ALA A 104 -4.02 -16.45 -14.74
C ALA A 104 -5.40 -16.74 -15.33
N ALA A 105 -5.97 -15.82 -16.12
CA ALA A 105 -7.26 -15.99 -16.77
C ALA A 105 -7.25 -17.12 -17.81
N VAL A 106 -6.22 -17.16 -18.66
CA VAL A 106 -6.02 -18.26 -19.64
C VAL A 106 -5.83 -19.59 -18.91
N LEU A 107 -4.96 -19.64 -17.91
CA LEU A 107 -4.68 -20.86 -17.16
C LEU A 107 -5.94 -21.35 -16.44
N GLY A 108 -6.65 -20.46 -15.74
CA GLY A 108 -7.91 -20.77 -15.06
C GLY A 108 -8.96 -21.33 -16.03
N GLN A 109 -9.12 -20.70 -17.20
CA GLN A 109 -10.04 -21.19 -18.21
C GLN A 109 -9.63 -22.56 -18.75
N LEU A 110 -8.35 -22.79 -19.04
CA LEU A 110 -7.85 -24.09 -19.52
C LEU A 110 -8.09 -25.20 -18.49
N LEU A 111 -7.83 -24.94 -17.21
CA LEU A 111 -8.04 -25.93 -16.14
C LEU A 111 -9.51 -26.33 -16.02
N VAL A 112 -10.43 -25.36 -16.12
CA VAL A 112 -11.88 -25.64 -16.03
C VAL A 112 -12.40 -26.34 -17.30
N SER A 113 -11.96 -25.90 -18.48
CA SER A 113 -12.52 -26.36 -19.76
C SER A 113 -11.91 -27.65 -20.31
N LEU A 114 -10.59 -27.86 -20.19
CA LEU A 114 -9.91 -29.06 -20.70
C LEU A 114 -9.72 -30.13 -19.63
N ALA A 115 -9.37 -29.71 -18.41
CA ALA A 115 -9.02 -30.65 -17.33
C ALA A 115 -10.19 -30.94 -16.38
N HIS A 116 -11.37 -30.34 -16.62
CA HIS A 116 -12.57 -30.46 -15.78
C HIS A 116 -12.29 -30.26 -14.28
N VAL A 117 -11.30 -29.41 -13.96
CA VAL A 117 -10.89 -29.13 -12.59
C VAL A 117 -11.99 -28.34 -11.91
N SER A 118 -12.46 -28.81 -10.76
CA SER A 118 -13.50 -28.11 -10.01
C SER A 118 -13.01 -26.79 -9.42
N TYR A 119 -13.94 -25.86 -9.18
CA TYR A 119 -13.64 -24.56 -8.56
C TYR A 119 -12.92 -24.69 -7.20
N PHE A 120 -13.12 -25.80 -6.49
CA PHE A 120 -12.40 -26.08 -5.24
C PHE A 120 -10.89 -26.16 -5.47
N TYR A 121 -10.44 -26.94 -6.47
CA TYR A 121 -9.02 -27.07 -6.77
C TYR A 121 -8.43 -25.79 -7.36
N LEU A 122 -9.20 -25.01 -8.12
CA LEU A 122 -8.77 -23.67 -8.55
C LEU A 122 -8.46 -22.78 -7.35
N ASN A 123 -9.37 -22.70 -6.37
CA ASN A 123 -9.15 -21.92 -5.15
C ASN A 123 -7.96 -22.46 -4.32
N ALA A 124 -7.77 -23.79 -4.27
CA ALA A 124 -6.63 -24.41 -3.59
C ALA A 124 -5.28 -24.06 -4.26
N ILE A 125 -5.22 -24.06 -5.59
CA ILE A 125 -4.02 -23.63 -6.35
C ILE A 125 -3.71 -22.16 -6.06
N THR A 126 -4.72 -21.30 -6.08
CA THR A 126 -4.54 -19.87 -5.78
C THR A 126 -4.07 -19.67 -4.33
N LEU A 127 -4.64 -20.41 -3.37
CA LEU A 127 -4.19 -20.38 -1.97
C LEU A 127 -2.71 -20.79 -1.83
N ALA A 128 -2.28 -21.84 -2.53
CA ALA A 128 -0.88 -22.26 -2.54
C ALA A 128 0.04 -21.18 -3.13
N SER A 129 -0.37 -20.56 -4.24
CA SER A 129 0.37 -19.47 -4.89
C SER A 129 0.52 -18.25 -3.98
N VAL A 130 -0.57 -17.80 -3.35
CA VAL A 130 -0.55 -16.68 -2.39
C VAL A 130 0.31 -17.00 -1.17
N SER A 131 0.23 -18.23 -0.66
CA SER A 131 1.05 -18.67 0.48
C SER A 131 2.54 -18.63 0.14
N LEU A 132 2.91 -19.10 -1.05
CA LEU A 132 4.30 -19.02 -1.52
C LEU A 132 4.75 -17.56 -1.68
N ALA A 133 3.91 -16.69 -2.26
CA ALA A 133 4.22 -15.26 -2.38
C ALA A 133 4.43 -14.59 -1.02
N LEU A 134 3.60 -14.92 -0.02
CA LEU A 134 3.77 -14.44 1.35
C LEU A 134 5.09 -14.96 1.95
N LEU A 135 5.45 -16.22 1.74
CA LEU A 135 6.75 -16.76 2.19
C LEU A 135 7.92 -16.02 1.54
N CYS A 136 7.89 -15.80 0.22
CA CYS A 136 8.88 -15.01 -0.50
C CYS A 136 9.00 -13.58 0.06
N SER A 137 7.89 -13.01 0.54
CA SER A 137 7.90 -11.66 1.09
C SER A 137 8.74 -11.47 2.35
N PHE A 138 8.91 -12.53 3.15
CA PHE A 138 9.75 -12.46 4.34
C PHE A 138 11.23 -12.24 3.98
N PHE A 139 11.66 -12.79 2.84
CA PHE A 139 13.02 -12.68 2.33
C PHE A 139 13.31 -11.33 1.63
N LEU A 140 12.30 -10.49 1.41
CA LEU A 140 12.51 -9.14 0.88
C LEU A 140 13.26 -8.25 1.90
N PRO A 141 14.28 -7.50 1.47
CA PRO A 141 15.10 -6.67 2.36
C PRO A 141 14.28 -5.51 2.92
N MET A 142 14.35 -5.28 4.24
CA MET A 142 13.70 -4.12 4.85
C MET A 142 14.36 -2.81 4.34
N PRO A 143 13.57 -1.83 3.88
CA PRO A 143 14.11 -0.56 3.41
C PRO A 143 14.62 0.24 4.61
N GLN A 144 15.83 0.77 4.50
CA GLN A 144 16.47 1.51 5.59
C GLN A 144 16.10 3.00 5.63
N ARG A 145 15.42 3.56 4.62
CA ARG A 145 15.06 4.98 4.58
C ARG A 145 13.56 5.21 4.84
N SER A 146 13.29 5.91 5.94
CA SER A 146 11.98 6.45 6.33
C SER A 146 11.70 7.75 5.58
N MET A 147 10.46 7.96 5.11
CA MET A 147 10.08 9.01 4.15
C MET A 147 10.43 10.46 4.56
N PHE A 148 10.49 10.78 5.85
CA PHE A 148 10.60 12.17 6.31
C PHE A 148 11.83 12.50 7.19
N PHE A 149 12.60 11.51 7.62
CA PHE A 149 13.64 11.73 8.66
C PHE A 149 15.02 12.16 8.14
N HIS A 150 15.24 12.29 6.82
CA HIS A 150 16.57 12.63 6.28
C HIS A 150 16.59 13.81 5.30
N ARG A 151 15.55 14.64 5.23
CA ARG A 151 15.62 15.87 4.41
C ARG A 151 16.36 17.03 5.09
N LYS A 152 16.78 16.88 6.36
CA LYS A 152 17.47 17.96 7.11
C LYS A 152 19.00 17.98 6.95
N ASP A 153 19.61 16.94 6.38
CA ASP A 153 21.08 16.86 6.25
C ASP A 153 21.60 17.05 4.81
N ALA A 154 20.71 17.22 3.83
CA ALA A 154 21.07 17.39 2.42
C ALA A 154 20.67 18.77 1.88
N SER A 155 20.73 19.81 2.72
CA SER A 155 20.41 21.19 2.34
C SER A 155 21.42 22.18 2.95
N GLU A 156 22.68 22.09 2.50
CA GLU A 156 23.56 23.25 2.24
C GLU A 156 24.80 22.72 1.48
N PRO A 157 24.96 23.11 0.21
CA PRO A 157 26.13 23.90 -0.11
C PRO A 157 25.67 25.29 -0.50
N ARG A 158 26.03 26.28 0.31
CA ARG A 158 25.86 27.69 -0.04
C ARG A 158 26.51 27.96 -1.39
N ALA A 159 25.73 28.60 -2.24
CA ALA A 159 26.15 29.20 -3.50
C ALA A 159 27.19 30.31 -3.28
N GLY A 160 28.05 30.53 -4.28
CA GLY A 160 28.61 31.86 -4.55
C GLY A 160 30.10 31.94 -4.86
N ALA A 161 30.43 31.79 -6.15
CA ALA A 161 31.33 32.62 -6.94
C ALA A 161 32.66 33.20 -6.37
N ASP A 162 33.74 32.68 -6.95
CA ASP A 162 34.79 33.40 -7.71
C ASP A 162 35.84 34.31 -7.01
N LYS A 163 37.07 34.14 -7.53
CA LYS A 163 38.32 34.95 -7.42
C LYS A 163 39.26 34.79 -6.22
N GLY A 164 40.39 34.13 -6.50
CA GLY A 164 41.66 34.86 -6.67
C GLY A 164 42.68 34.88 -5.53
N VAL A 165 43.86 34.30 -5.82
CA VAL A 165 45.22 34.76 -5.45
C VAL A 165 45.81 34.36 -4.08
N ALA A 166 46.80 33.47 -4.19
CA ALA A 166 48.14 33.41 -3.58
C ALA A 166 48.37 33.48 -2.04
N ALA A 167 49.08 32.43 -1.60
CA ALA A 167 50.32 32.42 -0.81
C ALA A 167 50.36 32.98 0.63
N GLY A 168 50.84 32.12 1.54
CA GLY A 168 51.86 32.53 2.52
C GLY A 168 51.52 32.36 4.00
N GLY A 169 51.97 31.24 4.59
CA GLY A 169 52.83 31.25 5.79
C GLY A 169 52.27 31.49 7.20
N SER A 170 52.64 30.58 8.10
CA SER A 170 53.22 30.84 9.44
C SER A 170 52.43 30.40 10.69
N ARG A 171 53.03 29.41 11.37
CA ARG A 171 53.30 29.28 12.83
C ARG A 171 52.15 29.37 13.87
N ARG A 172 51.80 28.18 14.37
CA ARG A 172 51.54 27.68 15.75
C ARG A 172 52.06 28.55 16.95
N PRO A 173 51.72 28.23 18.23
CA PRO A 173 50.45 28.39 18.99
C PRO A 173 50.66 29.10 20.37
N SER A 174 49.59 29.44 21.13
CA SER A 174 49.72 29.72 22.58
C SER A 174 48.39 29.74 23.36
N SER A 175 48.24 28.80 24.31
CA SER A 175 47.83 28.93 25.74
C SER A 175 46.60 29.79 26.12
N CYS A 176 45.66 29.37 27.00
CA CYS A 176 45.75 28.86 28.39
C CYS A 176 44.49 27.97 28.69
N GLN A 177 44.54 26.82 29.39
CA GLN A 177 44.49 26.63 30.87
C GLN A 177 43.43 27.50 31.57
N GLU A 178 42.56 27.06 32.49
CA GLU A 178 42.25 25.79 33.20
C GLU A 178 40.93 26.03 34.00
N GLU A 179 40.52 25.08 34.84
CA GLU A 179 39.46 25.09 35.89
C GLU A 179 38.19 24.26 35.56
N THR A 180 38.14 22.96 35.87
CA THR A 180 38.02 22.28 37.19
C THR A 180 36.57 22.23 37.71
N SER A 181 35.95 21.04 37.58
CA SER A 181 34.89 20.53 38.49
C SER A 181 35.56 19.67 39.56
N PRO A 182 34.97 19.44 40.77
CA PRO A 182 34.03 18.30 40.91
C PRO A 182 32.95 18.38 42.04
N ASP A 183 31.86 17.60 41.83
CA ASP A 183 31.13 16.72 42.78
C ASP A 183 30.17 17.29 43.89
N PRO A 184 29.34 16.45 44.59
CA PRO A 184 28.05 15.92 44.13
C PRO A 184 26.93 15.98 45.22
N ALA A 185 25.76 15.37 44.94
CA ALA A 185 24.73 14.90 45.88
C ALA A 185 23.66 15.87 46.43
N ALA A 186 22.47 15.83 45.83
CA ALA A 186 21.20 15.83 46.58
C ALA A 186 20.13 15.03 45.79
N ARG A 187 19.66 13.94 46.40
CA ARG A 187 18.60 13.05 45.91
C ARG A 187 17.23 13.74 45.92
N GLY A 188 16.46 13.49 44.88
CA GLY A 188 14.99 13.45 44.93
C GLY A 188 14.47 12.56 43.79
N PRO A 189 13.66 11.51 44.05
CA PRO A 189 13.03 10.77 42.97
C PRO A 189 11.85 11.58 42.43
N SER A 190 12.00 12.14 41.23
CA SER A 190 10.88 12.77 40.53
C SER A 190 9.92 11.70 40.01
N PRO A 191 8.60 11.82 40.23
CA PRO A 191 7.63 10.92 39.64
C PRO A 191 7.59 11.14 38.13
N GLN A 192 7.98 10.12 37.36
CA GLN A 192 7.76 10.04 35.92
C GLN A 192 6.27 10.25 35.62
N PRO A 193 5.86 11.32 34.91
CA PRO A 193 4.50 11.39 34.42
C PRO A 193 4.40 10.42 33.24
N GLN A 194 3.32 9.63 33.23
CA GLN A 194 2.87 8.79 32.12
C GLN A 194 2.70 9.63 30.84
N ALA A 195 3.80 9.93 30.15
CA ALA A 195 3.83 10.81 28.98
C ALA A 195 3.83 10.03 27.64
N GLY A 196 3.70 8.71 27.69
CA GLY A 196 3.68 7.85 26.49
C GLY A 196 2.42 8.04 25.65
N ASN A 197 1.24 8.05 26.28
CA ASN A 197 -0.03 8.13 25.54
C ASN A 197 -0.36 9.57 25.09
N ALA A 198 -0.05 10.58 25.90
CA ALA A 198 -0.30 11.99 25.55
C ALA A 198 0.57 12.49 24.38
N ARG A 199 1.87 12.11 24.34
CA ARG A 199 2.75 12.45 23.21
C ARG A 199 2.30 11.77 21.92
N THR A 200 1.93 10.50 21.98
CA THR A 200 1.49 9.73 20.80
C THR A 200 0.21 10.31 20.19
N HIS A 201 -0.76 10.68 21.03
CA HIS A 201 -2.00 11.31 20.56
C HIS A 201 -1.76 12.69 19.93
N SER A 202 -0.91 13.52 20.54
CA SER A 202 -0.54 14.83 19.97
C SER A 202 0.19 14.72 18.63
N HIS A 203 1.00 13.67 18.46
CA HIS A 203 1.72 13.40 17.22
C HIS A 203 0.78 12.93 16.11
N MET A 204 -0.13 11.99 16.39
CA MET A 204 -1.12 11.53 15.40
C MET A 204 -2.05 12.66 14.95
N LEU A 205 -2.52 13.50 15.88
CA LEU A 205 -3.33 14.67 15.55
C LEU A 205 -2.56 15.65 14.65
N SER A 206 -1.28 15.87 14.92
CA SER A 206 -0.42 16.72 14.09
C SER A 206 -0.24 16.16 12.69
N VAL A 207 -0.07 14.84 12.53
CA VAL A 207 0.02 14.18 11.21
C VAL A 207 -1.30 14.32 10.44
N LEU A 208 -2.44 14.11 11.11
CA LEU A 208 -3.76 14.28 10.48
C LEU A 208 -4.02 15.73 10.05
N LEU A 209 -3.63 16.71 10.87
CA LEU A 209 -3.73 18.12 10.53
C LEU A 209 -2.81 18.50 9.36
N GLN A 210 -1.60 17.93 9.31
CA GLN A 210 -0.69 18.14 8.19
C GLN A 210 -1.24 17.51 6.90
N LEU A 211 -1.75 16.28 6.96
CA LEU A 211 -2.40 15.61 5.84
C LEU A 211 -3.58 16.44 5.32
N GLY A 212 -4.38 17.03 6.21
CA GLY A 212 -5.48 17.93 5.83
C GLY A 212 -5.01 19.19 5.10
N LYS A 213 -3.88 19.78 5.51
CA LYS A 213 -3.27 20.93 4.82
C LYS A 213 -2.73 20.52 3.45
N ASP A 214 -1.99 19.42 3.38
CA ASP A 214 -1.42 18.91 2.13
C ASP A 214 -2.52 18.56 1.13
N LEU A 215 -3.63 17.96 1.58
CA LEU A 215 -4.82 17.71 0.76
C LEU A 215 -5.40 19.01 0.21
N ARG A 216 -5.58 20.03 1.05
CA ARG A 216 -6.09 21.33 0.63
C ARG A 216 -5.17 21.97 -0.42
N ASP A 217 -3.87 21.92 -0.21
CA ASP A 217 -2.89 22.52 -1.12
C ASP A 217 -2.82 21.76 -2.45
N CYS A 218 -2.82 20.43 -2.42
CA CYS A 218 -2.88 19.59 -3.62
C CYS A 218 -4.13 19.85 -4.46
N TYR A 219 -5.31 19.90 -3.83
CA TYR A 219 -6.57 20.12 -4.53
C TYR A 219 -6.87 21.59 -4.87
N SER A 220 -6.02 22.53 -4.42
CA SER A 220 -6.07 23.91 -4.90
C SER A 220 -5.65 24.04 -6.37
N SER A 221 -4.89 23.06 -6.89
CA SER A 221 -4.59 22.96 -8.32
C SER A 221 -5.76 22.37 -9.09
N ARG A 222 -6.39 23.20 -9.93
CA ARG A 222 -7.51 22.77 -10.81
C ARG A 222 -7.15 21.56 -11.66
N LYS A 223 -5.91 21.49 -12.15
CA LYS A 223 -5.42 20.36 -12.94
C LYS A 223 -5.48 19.05 -12.15
N LEU A 224 -4.95 19.04 -10.92
CA LEU A 224 -4.98 17.86 -10.06
C LEU A 224 -6.41 17.46 -9.71
N LEU A 225 -7.28 18.43 -9.41
CA LEU A 225 -8.68 18.18 -9.11
C LEU A 225 -9.41 17.49 -10.27
N TYR A 226 -9.27 18.00 -11.51
CA TYR A 226 -9.90 17.36 -12.67
C TYR A 226 -9.37 15.95 -12.92
N TRP A 227 -8.05 15.74 -12.81
CA TRP A 227 -7.45 14.42 -12.99
C TRP A 227 -7.88 13.43 -11.91
N SER A 228 -7.98 13.85 -10.65
CA SER A 228 -8.49 13.01 -9.56
C SER A 228 -9.97 12.68 -9.74
N LEU A 229 -10.80 13.64 -10.15
CA LEU A 229 -12.23 13.40 -10.38
C LEU A 229 -12.45 12.43 -11.55
N TRP A 230 -11.69 12.60 -12.64
CA TRP A 230 -11.71 11.67 -13.77
C TRP A 230 -11.33 10.26 -13.33
N TRP A 231 -10.22 10.11 -12.59
CA TRP A 231 -9.79 8.82 -12.06
C TRP A 231 -10.84 8.18 -11.15
N ALA A 232 -11.43 8.96 -10.22
CA ALA A 232 -12.46 8.46 -9.32
C ALA A 232 -13.69 7.95 -10.09
N LEU A 233 -14.18 8.71 -11.07
CA LEU A 233 -15.33 8.33 -11.89
C LEU A 233 -15.02 7.11 -12.77
N ALA A 234 -13.85 7.08 -13.41
CA ALA A 234 -13.43 5.96 -14.24
C ALA A 234 -13.26 4.66 -13.42
N THR A 235 -12.62 4.73 -12.26
CA THR A 235 -12.45 3.59 -11.36
C THR A 235 -13.80 3.12 -10.80
N ALA A 236 -14.70 4.02 -10.44
CA ALA A 236 -16.05 3.66 -10.01
C ALA A 236 -16.83 2.93 -11.12
N GLY A 237 -16.81 3.47 -12.35
CA GLY A 237 -17.45 2.85 -13.50
C GLY A 237 -16.86 1.47 -13.82
N PHE A 238 -15.54 1.34 -13.80
CA PHE A 238 -14.86 0.06 -14.00
C PHE A 238 -15.28 -0.98 -12.95
N ASN A 239 -15.22 -0.63 -11.66
CA ASN A 239 -15.61 -1.53 -10.58
C ASN A 239 -17.10 -1.93 -10.67
N GLN A 240 -17.96 -1.01 -11.11
CA GLN A 240 -19.38 -1.32 -11.31
C GLN A 240 -19.59 -2.32 -12.46
N VAL A 241 -18.82 -2.21 -13.55
CA VAL A 241 -18.90 -3.21 -14.62
C VAL A 241 -18.38 -4.56 -14.13
N VAL A 242 -17.17 -4.61 -13.57
CA VAL A 242 -16.53 -5.87 -13.16
C VAL A 242 -17.34 -6.64 -12.12
N ASN A 243 -17.88 -5.95 -11.10
CA ASN A 243 -18.64 -6.63 -10.04
C ASN A 243 -19.98 -7.20 -10.51
N TYR A 244 -20.65 -6.55 -11.47
CA TYR A 244 -22.02 -6.91 -11.84
C TYR A 244 -22.13 -7.64 -13.19
N VAL A 245 -21.11 -7.59 -14.05
CA VAL A 245 -21.16 -8.23 -15.38
C VAL A 245 -21.30 -9.74 -15.30
N GLN A 246 -20.56 -10.40 -14.38
CA GLN A 246 -20.65 -11.86 -14.20
C GLN A 246 -22.03 -12.29 -13.69
N VAL A 247 -22.62 -11.53 -12.76
CA VAL A 247 -23.99 -11.78 -12.25
C VAL A 247 -25.02 -11.59 -13.35
N LEU A 248 -24.83 -10.59 -14.22
CA LEU A 248 -25.72 -10.34 -15.35
C LEU A 248 -25.65 -11.47 -16.39
N TRP A 249 -24.47 -12.02 -16.64
CA TRP A 249 -24.31 -13.17 -17.52
C TRP A 249 -24.99 -14.42 -16.96
N ASP A 250 -24.83 -14.72 -15.66
CA ASP A 250 -25.50 -15.88 -15.05
C ASP A 250 -27.03 -15.75 -15.10
N PHE A 251 -27.57 -14.54 -14.97
CA PHE A 251 -29.01 -14.30 -15.16
C PHE A 251 -29.48 -14.58 -16.60
N ARG A 252 -28.63 -14.33 -17.60
CA ARG A 252 -28.96 -14.49 -19.03
C ARG A 252 -28.71 -15.90 -19.56
N ALA A 253 -27.64 -16.54 -19.11
CA ALA A 253 -27.22 -17.88 -19.47
C ALA A 253 -26.72 -18.59 -18.19
N PRO A 254 -27.62 -19.30 -17.48
CA PRO A 254 -27.28 -19.90 -16.20
C PRO A 254 -26.12 -20.88 -16.34
N SER A 255 -25.14 -20.74 -15.45
CA SER A 255 -23.91 -21.55 -15.37
C SER A 255 -24.14 -23.07 -15.29
N HIS A 256 -25.34 -23.51 -14.92
CA HIS A 256 -25.75 -24.91 -14.89
C HIS A 256 -26.12 -25.50 -16.26
N SER A 257 -26.34 -24.66 -17.27
CA SER A 257 -26.93 -25.06 -18.57
C SER A 257 -26.06 -24.72 -19.78
N SER A 258 -24.94 -24.02 -19.59
CA SER A 258 -24.06 -23.54 -20.65
C SER A 258 -22.61 -23.58 -20.20
N ALA A 259 -21.68 -23.82 -21.13
CA ALA A 259 -20.26 -23.80 -20.82
C ALA A 259 -19.82 -22.38 -20.42
N VAL A 260 -19.18 -22.26 -19.26
CA VAL A 260 -18.73 -20.97 -18.69
C VAL A 260 -17.36 -20.61 -19.23
N TYR A 261 -17.25 -19.43 -19.85
CA TYR A 261 -16.03 -18.92 -20.49
C TYR A 261 -15.50 -17.63 -19.87
N ASN A 262 -15.80 -17.38 -18.59
CA ASN A 262 -15.44 -16.14 -17.89
C ASN A 262 -13.93 -15.81 -18.01
N GLY A 263 -13.06 -16.81 -17.86
CA GLY A 263 -11.61 -16.62 -17.97
C GLY A 263 -11.14 -16.32 -19.40
N ALA A 264 -11.84 -16.81 -20.44
CA ALA A 264 -11.53 -16.43 -21.82
C ALA A 264 -11.92 -14.97 -22.12
N VAL A 265 -13.07 -14.53 -21.60
CA VAL A 265 -13.52 -13.14 -21.79
C VAL A 265 -12.60 -12.18 -21.03
N GLU A 266 -12.21 -12.54 -19.81
CA GLU A 266 -11.27 -11.75 -19.00
C GLU A 266 -9.85 -11.71 -19.59
N ALA A 267 -9.42 -12.76 -20.30
CA ALA A 267 -8.11 -12.76 -20.95
C ALA A 267 -8.03 -11.83 -22.18
N ILE A 268 -9.16 -11.55 -22.83
CA ILE A 268 -9.25 -10.72 -24.04
C ILE A 268 -9.49 -9.24 -23.70
N ALA A 269 -10.14 -8.97 -22.55
CA ALA A 269 -10.48 -7.63 -22.07
C ALA A 269 -9.25 -6.81 -21.62
#